data_AF-A0A355BCG9-F1
#
_entry.id   AF-A0A355BCG9-F1
#
_cell.length_a   1.000
_cell.length_b   1.000
_cell.length_c   1.000
_cell.angle_alpha   90.00
_cell.angle_beta   90.00
_cell.angle_gamma   90.00
#
_symmetry.space_group_name_H-M   'P 1'
#
loop_
_entity.id
_entity.type
_entity.pdbx_description
1 polymer ?
#
loop_
_entity_poly.entity_id
_entity_poly.type
_entity_poly.pdbx_seq_one_letter_code
_entity_poly.pdbx_strand_id
1 'polypeptide(L)'
;RLKVRFVMEVAWQAHFVTNMFIRPSIYELETFGEPDFIVMNGSKAVNPHWKEQGLNSENFVIFNLTEKIQIIGGTWYGGEMKKGMFAMMNFYLPLRGIASMHCSANVGEKGDVAVFFGLSGTGKTTLSADPKRYLIGDDEHGWDDNGVFNFEGGCYAKVIDLSEENEPDIWRAIKRDALLENVVVDEYGDVDYYDHSITENSRVSYPIYHINKIVLPSKAGHASKIIYLSADAFGVLPPVSI
;
A
#
# COMPACT_ATOMS: atom_id res chain seq x y z
N ARG A 1 6.17 -1.99 15.67
CA ARG A 1 6.00 -2.69 14.37
C ARG A 1 5.56 -4.13 14.62
N LEU A 2 4.83 -4.74 13.68
CA LEU A 2 4.53 -6.18 13.69
C LEU A 2 5.56 -6.92 12.82
N LYS A 3 6.09 -8.04 13.30
CA LYS A 3 6.88 -8.99 12.50
C LYS A 3 5.91 -9.91 11.76
N VAL A 4 5.83 -9.78 10.44
CA VAL A 4 4.88 -10.54 9.63
C VAL A 4 5.61 -11.64 8.86
N ARG A 5 5.09 -12.86 8.89
CA ARG A 5 5.54 -13.96 8.02
C ARG A 5 4.51 -14.23 6.95
N PHE A 6 4.89 -14.01 5.70
CA PHE A 6 4.09 -14.38 4.54
C PHE A 6 4.45 -15.79 4.09
N VAL A 7 3.46 -16.63 3.79
CA VAL A 7 3.62 -17.97 3.23
C VAL A 7 2.74 -18.08 1.98
N MET A 8 3.35 -18.45 0.86
CA MET A 8 2.70 -18.54 -0.44
C MET A 8 3.45 -19.51 -1.35
N GLU A 9 2.80 -19.96 -2.43
CA GLU A 9 3.38 -20.87 -3.42
C GLU A 9 3.66 -20.22 -4.79
N VAL A 10 3.42 -18.91 -4.93
CA VAL A 10 3.58 -18.17 -6.19
C VAL A 10 4.63 -17.07 -6.02
N ALA A 11 5.63 -17.06 -6.91
CA ALA A 11 6.79 -16.17 -6.79
C ALA A 11 6.44 -14.68 -6.81
N TRP A 12 5.52 -14.25 -7.69
CA TRP A 12 5.14 -12.83 -7.77
C TRP A 12 4.43 -12.36 -6.48
N GLN A 13 3.71 -13.23 -5.77
CA GLN A 13 3.09 -12.87 -4.48
C GLN A 13 4.15 -12.58 -3.43
N ALA A 14 5.24 -13.37 -3.41
CA ALA A 14 6.39 -13.12 -2.56
C ALA A 14 7.12 -11.82 -2.96
N HIS A 15 7.24 -11.55 -4.26
CA HIS A 15 7.78 -10.28 -4.77
C HIS A 15 6.92 -9.09 -4.32
N PHE A 16 5.59 -9.19 -4.44
CA PHE A 16 4.67 -8.14 -4.00
C PHE A 16 4.89 -7.76 -2.53
N VAL A 17 4.91 -8.73 -1.61
CA VAL A 17 5.11 -8.42 -0.18
C VAL A 17 6.54 -7.97 0.11
N THR A 18 7.52 -8.37 -0.70
CA THR A 18 8.90 -7.87 -0.63
C THR A 18 8.99 -6.39 -1.04
N ASN A 19 8.15 -5.95 -1.98
CA ASN A 19 8.03 -4.55 -2.35
C ASN A 19 7.28 -3.75 -1.28
N MET A 20 6.14 -4.26 -0.81
CA MET A 20 5.22 -3.46 0.01
C MET A 20 5.58 -3.38 1.48
N PHE A 21 6.25 -4.38 2.06
CA PHE A 21 6.59 -4.38 3.49
C PHE A 21 8.03 -3.96 3.72
N ILE A 22 8.30 -3.37 4.91
CA ILE A 22 9.65 -2.98 5.31
C ILE A 22 10.53 -4.24 5.34
N ARG A 23 11.57 -4.24 4.50
CA ARG A 23 12.51 -5.35 4.41
C ARG A 23 13.44 -5.35 5.63
N PRO A 24 13.44 -6.41 6.45
CA PRO A 24 14.40 -6.54 7.54
C PRO A 24 15.82 -6.64 6.98
N SER A 25 16.78 -6.10 7.73
CA SER A 25 18.21 -6.34 7.49
C SER A 25 18.58 -7.81 7.72
N ILE A 26 19.76 -8.22 7.24
CA ILE A 26 20.27 -9.59 7.45
C ILE A 26 20.31 -9.93 8.95
N TYR A 27 20.77 -9.00 9.78
CA TYR A 27 20.79 -9.18 11.24
C TYR A 27 19.40 -9.35 11.84
N GLU A 28 18.41 -8.56 11.40
CA GLU A 28 17.01 -8.70 11.84
C GLU A 28 16.36 -10.00 11.35
N LEU A 29 16.81 -10.56 10.22
CA LEU A 29 16.38 -11.87 9.75
C LEU A 29 16.97 -13.01 10.59
N GLU A 30 18.27 -12.95 10.89
CA GLU A 30 18.94 -13.92 11.77
C GLU A 30 18.33 -13.94 13.18
N THR A 31 17.87 -12.78 13.64
CA THR A 31 17.24 -12.59 14.96
C THR A 31 15.72 -12.43 14.89
N PHE A 32 15.08 -12.81 13.78
CA PHE A 32 13.65 -12.56 13.54
C PHE A 32 12.74 -13.17 14.61
N GLY A 33 13.10 -14.37 15.08
CA GLY A 33 12.33 -15.12 16.08
C GLY A 33 10.93 -15.52 15.61
N GLU A 34 9.97 -15.50 16.53
CA GLU A 34 8.57 -15.82 16.24
C GLU A 34 7.86 -14.62 15.57
N PRO A 35 7.10 -14.82 14.48
CA PRO A 35 6.31 -13.75 13.88
C PRO A 35 5.18 -13.30 14.82
N ASP A 36 4.86 -12.00 14.81
CA ASP A 36 3.70 -11.46 15.50
C ASP A 36 2.39 -11.77 14.75
N PHE A 37 2.47 -11.98 13.44
CA PHE A 37 1.33 -12.33 12.59
C PHE A 37 1.77 -13.18 11.40
N ILE A 38 0.94 -14.13 10.99
CA ILE A 38 1.18 -14.98 9.81
C ILE A 38 0.15 -14.65 8.74
N VAL A 39 0.57 -14.51 7.50
CA VAL A 39 -0.32 -14.35 6.35
C VAL A 39 -0.10 -15.53 5.42
N MET A 40 -1.11 -16.39 5.29
CA MET A 40 -1.10 -17.53 4.38
C MET A 40 -1.89 -17.17 3.12
N ASN A 41 -1.20 -17.06 1.99
CA ASN A 41 -1.82 -16.85 0.69
C ASN A 41 -1.94 -18.18 -0.06
N GLY A 42 -3.14 -18.75 0.01
CA GLY A 42 -3.56 -19.93 -0.74
C GLY A 42 -4.53 -19.56 -1.86
N SER A 43 -4.21 -18.56 -2.68
CA SER A 43 -5.08 -18.06 -3.76
C SER A 43 -5.59 -19.14 -4.73
N LYS A 44 -4.90 -20.29 -4.84
CA LYS A 44 -5.34 -21.45 -5.63
C LYS A 44 -6.46 -22.26 -4.98
N ALA A 45 -6.62 -22.17 -3.66
CA ALA A 45 -7.65 -22.88 -2.93
C ALA A 45 -8.96 -22.08 -2.92
N VAL A 46 -10.09 -22.78 -2.99
CA VAL A 46 -11.43 -22.22 -2.81
C VAL A 46 -12.18 -23.03 -1.75
N ASN A 47 -13.22 -22.46 -1.15
CA ASN A 47 -14.07 -23.16 -0.19
C ASN A 47 -15.34 -23.68 -0.88
N PRO A 48 -15.46 -24.98 -1.21
CA PRO A 48 -16.65 -25.51 -1.89
C PRO A 48 -17.90 -25.54 -0.99
N HIS A 49 -17.74 -25.48 0.33
CA HIS A 49 -18.82 -25.56 1.32
C HIS A 49 -19.26 -24.18 1.83
N TRP A 50 -18.88 -23.10 1.14
CA TRP A 50 -19.11 -21.73 1.58
C TRP A 50 -20.58 -21.41 1.89
N LYS A 51 -21.54 -21.97 1.12
CA LYS A 51 -22.98 -21.78 1.34
C LYS A 51 -23.46 -22.41 2.64
N GLU A 52 -23.00 -23.64 2.92
CA GLU A 52 -23.36 -24.39 4.13
C GLU A 52 -22.82 -23.70 5.39
N GLN A 53 -21.69 -23.01 5.26
CA GLN A 53 -21.03 -22.25 6.32
C GLN A 53 -21.55 -20.81 6.45
N GLY A 54 -22.44 -20.35 5.57
CA GLY A 54 -22.98 -18.99 5.59
C GLY A 54 -21.99 -17.90 5.16
N LEU A 55 -20.97 -18.23 4.37
CA LEU A 55 -20.05 -17.27 3.79
C LEU A 55 -20.65 -16.62 2.52
N ASN A 56 -20.02 -15.56 2.02
CA ASN A 56 -20.51 -14.83 0.85
C ASN A 56 -20.21 -15.52 -0.48
N SER A 57 -19.04 -16.16 -0.61
CA SER A 57 -18.62 -16.87 -1.82
C SER A 57 -17.56 -17.92 -1.48
N GLU A 58 -17.10 -18.66 -2.49
CA GLU A 58 -16.01 -19.64 -2.35
C GLU A 58 -14.64 -18.99 -2.05
N ASN A 59 -14.51 -17.68 -2.31
CA ASN A 59 -13.33 -16.88 -2.01
C ASN A 59 -13.41 -16.35 -0.58
N PHE A 60 -12.27 -16.20 0.08
CA PHE A 60 -12.24 -15.75 1.46
C PHE A 60 -10.95 -15.00 1.79
N VAL A 61 -11.10 -13.98 2.63
CA VAL A 61 -10.00 -13.29 3.32
C VAL A 61 -10.41 -13.21 4.78
N ILE A 62 -9.86 -14.08 5.61
CA ILE A 62 -10.27 -14.26 7.00
C ILE A 62 -9.14 -13.93 7.95
N PHE A 63 -9.49 -13.43 9.13
CA PHE A 63 -8.57 -13.02 10.17
C PHE A 63 -8.94 -13.71 11.49
N ASN A 64 -7.95 -14.29 12.16
CA ASN A 64 -8.09 -14.79 13.53
C ASN A 64 -7.05 -14.08 14.41
N LEU A 65 -7.51 -13.22 15.33
CA LEU A 65 -6.64 -12.42 16.18
C LEU A 65 -6.04 -13.21 17.36
N THR A 66 -6.67 -14.32 17.75
CA THR A 66 -6.14 -15.23 18.79
C THR A 66 -4.95 -15.99 18.25
N GLU A 67 -5.09 -16.58 17.07
CA GLU A 67 -4.03 -17.29 16.37
C GLU A 67 -3.06 -16.36 15.61
N LYS A 68 -3.42 -15.08 15.50
CA LYS A 68 -2.67 -14.03 14.80
C LYS A 68 -2.36 -14.42 13.34
N ILE A 69 -3.40 -14.82 12.62
CA ILE A 69 -3.29 -15.31 11.25
C ILE A 69 -4.31 -14.65 10.32
N GLN A 70 -3.87 -14.36 9.10
CA GLN A 70 -4.71 -14.04 7.94
C GLN A 70 -4.61 -15.20 6.94
N ILE A 71 -5.75 -15.63 6.39
CA ILE A 71 -5.79 -16.64 5.34
C ILE A 71 -6.52 -16.07 4.13
N ILE A 72 -5.89 -16.14 2.96
CA ILE A 72 -6.40 -15.68 1.67
C ILE A 72 -6.64 -16.90 0.78
N GLY A 73 -7.84 -17.04 0.24
CA GLY A 73 -8.23 -18.10 -0.69
C GLY A 73 -9.07 -17.57 -1.86
N GLY A 74 -8.83 -18.13 -3.04
CA GLY A 74 -9.55 -17.87 -4.30
C GLY A 74 -9.15 -16.56 -4.99
N THR A 75 -8.93 -15.49 -4.24
CA THR A 75 -8.50 -14.20 -4.79
C THR A 75 -6.98 -14.14 -5.02
N TRP A 76 -6.60 -13.59 -6.17
CA TRP A 76 -5.20 -13.37 -6.56
C TRP A 76 -4.80 -11.89 -6.45
N TYR A 77 -5.66 -11.02 -5.93
CA TYR A 77 -5.38 -9.60 -5.84
C TYR A 77 -4.29 -9.31 -4.79
N GLY A 78 -3.18 -8.68 -5.20
CA GLY A 78 -2.05 -8.41 -4.31
C GLY A 78 -2.43 -7.53 -3.11
N GLY A 79 -3.37 -6.61 -3.32
CA GLY A 79 -3.87 -5.69 -2.30
C GLY A 79 -4.42 -6.37 -1.04
N GLU A 80 -4.89 -7.62 -1.10
CA GLU A 80 -5.36 -8.36 0.08
C GLU A 80 -4.26 -8.63 1.11
N MET A 81 -3.03 -8.88 0.64
CA MET A 81 -1.87 -9.10 1.52
C MET A 81 -1.45 -7.80 2.23
N LYS A 82 -1.58 -6.66 1.55
CA LYS A 82 -1.31 -5.32 2.10
C LYS A 82 -2.40 -4.89 3.08
N LYS A 83 -3.65 -4.79 2.60
CA LYS A 83 -4.77 -4.22 3.35
C LYS A 83 -5.18 -5.06 4.55
N GLY A 84 -4.93 -6.37 4.52
CA GLY A 84 -5.12 -7.20 5.70
C GLY A 84 -4.23 -6.79 6.89
N MET A 85 -2.95 -6.52 6.64
CA MET A 85 -2.06 -6.03 7.69
C MET A 85 -2.38 -4.60 8.10
N PHE A 86 -2.82 -3.74 7.17
CA PHE A 86 -3.32 -2.41 7.51
C PHE A 86 -4.52 -2.49 8.46
N ALA A 87 -5.46 -3.40 8.22
CA ALA A 87 -6.59 -3.63 9.12
C ALA A 87 -6.13 -4.05 10.53
N MET A 88 -5.07 -4.86 10.65
CA MET A 88 -4.49 -5.21 11.95
C MET A 88 -3.86 -3.99 12.63
N MET A 89 -3.17 -3.12 11.89
CA MET A 89 -2.61 -1.87 12.43
C MET A 89 -3.71 -0.91 12.90
N ASN A 90 -4.81 -0.81 12.14
CA ASN A 90 -6.01 -0.05 12.52
C ASN A 90 -6.67 -0.57 13.80
N PHE A 91 -6.51 -1.86 14.13
CA PHE A 91 -6.98 -2.41 15.39
C PHE A 91 -6.01 -2.13 16.54
N TYR A 92 -4.73 -2.48 16.38
CA TYR A 92 -3.78 -2.45 17.50
C TYR A 92 -3.28 -1.05 17.88
N LEU A 93 -3.10 -0.14 16.92
CA LEU A 93 -2.49 1.16 17.19
C LEU A 93 -3.43 2.11 17.96
N PRO A 94 -4.72 2.27 17.58
CA PRO A 94 -5.61 3.15 18.33
C PRO A 94 -5.80 2.74 19.79
N LEU A 95 -5.77 1.42 20.08
CA LEU A 95 -5.82 0.89 21.46
C LEU A 95 -4.61 1.30 22.32
N ARG A 96 -3.53 1.78 21.69
CA ARG A 96 -2.32 2.30 22.34
C ARG A 96 -2.20 3.82 22.24
N GLY A 97 -3.25 4.52 21.83
CA GLY A 97 -3.23 5.97 21.64
C GLY A 97 -2.48 6.45 20.41
N ILE A 98 -2.18 5.56 19.45
CA ILE A 98 -1.48 5.90 18.20
C ILE A 98 -2.52 5.95 17.08
N ALA A 99 -2.58 7.06 16.33
CA ALA A 99 -3.47 7.12 15.18
C ALA A 99 -2.99 6.17 14.08
N SER A 100 -3.92 5.51 13.40
CA SER A 100 -3.67 4.69 12.21
C SER A 100 -4.49 5.27 11.06
N MET A 101 -3.82 5.67 9.99
CA MET A 101 -4.35 6.61 9.00
C MET A 101 -4.21 6.04 7.59
N HIS A 102 -5.30 6.14 6.83
CA HIS A 102 -5.31 5.88 5.39
C HIS A 102 -5.03 7.21 4.67
N CYS A 103 -3.75 7.57 4.59
CA CYS A 103 -3.29 8.82 4.02
C CYS A 103 -1.95 8.63 3.32
N SER A 104 -1.60 9.51 2.39
CA SER A 104 -0.20 9.69 2.00
C SER A 104 0.45 10.74 2.90
N ALA A 105 1.78 10.76 2.96
CA ALA A 105 2.51 11.76 3.74
C ALA A 105 3.84 12.15 3.09
N ASN A 106 4.20 13.43 3.20
CA ASN A 106 5.48 13.97 2.75
C ASN A 106 5.97 15.10 3.66
N VAL A 107 7.26 15.43 3.56
CA VAL A 107 7.92 16.45 4.38
C VAL A 107 8.68 17.45 3.51
N GLY A 108 8.59 18.73 3.85
CA GLY A 108 9.36 19.79 3.20
C GLY A 108 10.79 19.86 3.74
N GLU A 109 11.65 20.62 3.05
CA GLU A 109 13.05 20.83 3.49
C GLU A 109 13.17 21.43 4.90
N LYS A 110 12.13 22.14 5.37
CA LYS A 110 12.07 22.73 6.71
C LYS A 110 11.52 21.78 7.77
N GLY A 111 11.21 20.54 7.42
CA GLY A 111 10.63 19.56 8.33
C GLY A 111 9.11 19.68 8.51
N ASP A 112 8.43 20.52 7.74
CA ASP A 112 6.97 20.65 7.77
C ASP A 112 6.33 19.40 7.15
N VAL A 113 5.58 18.63 7.93
CA VAL A 113 4.94 17.38 7.48
C VAL A 113 3.50 17.66 7.06
N ALA A 114 3.09 17.09 5.92
CA ALA A 114 1.71 17.10 5.44
C ALA A 114 1.19 15.67 5.30
N VAL A 115 -0.07 15.45 5.70
CA VAL A 115 -0.79 14.20 5.50
C VAL A 115 -2.02 14.44 4.63
N PHE A 116 -2.28 13.53 3.69
CA PHE A 116 -3.37 13.63 2.71
C PHE A 116 -4.29 12.42 2.84
N PHE A 117 -5.42 12.57 3.52
CA PHE A 117 -6.43 11.53 3.58
C PHE A 117 -7.24 11.48 2.29
N GLY A 118 -7.64 10.28 1.89
CA GLY A 118 -8.46 10.08 0.70
C GLY A 118 -8.66 8.60 0.41
N LEU A 119 -9.68 8.28 -0.38
CA LEU A 119 -9.87 6.93 -0.88
C LEU A 119 -8.85 6.60 -1.98
N SER A 120 -8.87 5.37 -2.49
CA SER A 120 -8.02 5.02 -3.62
C SER A 120 -8.49 5.79 -4.87
N GLY A 121 -7.56 6.37 -5.63
CA GLY A 121 -7.87 7.14 -6.84
C GLY A 121 -8.31 8.60 -6.60
N THR A 122 -8.26 9.12 -5.37
CA THR A 122 -8.61 10.53 -5.08
C THR A 122 -7.40 11.49 -5.08
N GLY A 123 -6.25 11.06 -5.61
CA GLY A 123 -5.05 11.89 -5.73
C GLY A 123 -4.03 11.81 -4.59
N LYS A 124 -4.17 10.88 -3.62
CA LYS A 124 -3.19 10.73 -2.52
C LYS A 124 -1.75 10.56 -3.01
N THR A 125 -1.52 9.57 -3.86
CA THR A 125 -0.18 9.22 -4.38
C THR A 125 0.36 10.37 -5.23
N THR A 126 -0.42 10.84 -6.20
CA THR A 126 -0.05 11.95 -7.11
C THR A 126 0.33 13.23 -6.36
N LEU A 127 -0.46 13.66 -5.36
CA LEU A 127 -0.18 14.88 -4.61
C LEU A 127 0.95 14.73 -3.57
N SER A 128 1.22 13.50 -3.12
CA SER A 128 2.33 13.24 -2.20
C SER A 128 3.69 13.18 -2.90
N ALA A 129 3.71 12.77 -4.17
CA ALA A 129 4.88 12.75 -5.04
C ALA A 129 5.20 14.15 -5.59
N ASP A 130 5.30 15.14 -4.70
CA ASP A 130 5.69 16.51 -5.05
C ASP A 130 7.22 16.58 -5.20
N PRO A 131 7.76 17.03 -6.34
CA PRO A 131 9.21 17.15 -6.55
C PRO A 131 9.88 18.14 -5.59
N LYS A 132 9.15 18.95 -4.83
CA LYS A 132 9.68 19.90 -3.82
C LYS A 132 9.71 19.31 -2.41
N ARG A 133 9.23 18.08 -2.23
CA ARG A 133 9.08 17.44 -0.92
C ARG A 133 9.68 16.05 -0.93
N TYR A 134 9.91 15.50 0.25
CA TYR A 134 10.39 14.13 0.44
C TYR A 134 9.23 13.25 0.85
N LEU A 135 8.98 12.19 0.10
CA LEU A 135 7.92 11.21 0.35
C LEU A 135 8.24 10.42 1.62
N ILE A 136 7.27 10.34 2.54
CA ILE A 136 7.32 9.45 3.71
C ILE A 136 6.67 8.11 3.34
N GLY A 137 5.51 8.16 2.67
CA GLY A 137 4.79 7.00 2.12
C GLY A 137 3.51 7.44 1.41
N ASP A 138 2.90 6.55 0.63
CA ASP A 138 1.80 6.89 -0.28
C ASP A 138 0.39 6.50 0.20
N ASP A 139 0.25 5.69 1.25
CA ASP A 139 -1.07 5.14 1.58
C ASP A 139 -1.36 4.86 3.07
N GLU A 140 -0.39 4.36 3.84
CA GLU A 140 -0.65 3.88 5.22
C GLU A 140 0.36 4.40 6.25
N HIS A 141 -0.11 5.23 7.19
CA HIS A 141 0.75 5.85 8.21
C HIS A 141 0.18 5.73 9.61
N GLY A 142 1.10 5.72 10.59
CA GLY A 142 0.78 5.94 11.99
C GLY A 142 1.18 7.34 12.42
N TRP A 143 0.57 7.83 13.50
CA TRP A 143 0.97 9.05 14.18
C TRP A 143 1.05 8.79 15.69
N ASP A 144 2.27 8.77 16.21
CA ASP A 144 2.59 8.59 17.64
C ASP A 144 3.15 9.87 18.28
N ASP A 145 3.64 9.76 19.52
CA ASP A 145 4.24 10.87 20.27
C ASP A 145 5.49 11.47 19.60
N ASN A 146 6.10 10.80 18.62
CA ASN A 146 7.29 11.27 17.91
C ASN A 146 6.96 11.87 16.53
N GLY A 147 5.83 11.50 15.93
CA GLY A 147 5.40 12.03 14.64
C GLY A 147 4.75 11.00 13.72
N VAL A 148 4.79 11.28 12.43
CA VAL A 148 4.19 10.45 11.38
C VAL A 148 5.21 9.40 10.90
N PHE A 149 4.78 8.15 10.76
CA PHE A 149 5.63 7.06 10.27
C PHE A 149 4.87 6.16 9.28
N ASN A 150 5.56 5.72 8.23
CA ASN A 150 5.02 4.80 7.24
C ASN A 150 4.94 3.37 7.80
N PHE A 151 3.89 2.63 7.45
CA PHE A 151 3.82 1.18 7.73
C PHE A 151 4.56 0.35 6.68
N GLU A 152 4.73 0.92 5.49
CA GLU A 152 5.12 0.21 4.27
C GLU A 152 6.60 0.40 3.92
N GLY A 153 7.12 -0.50 3.09
CA GLY A 153 8.45 -0.43 2.48
C GLY A 153 8.42 -0.08 0.99
N GLY A 154 7.24 0.15 0.43
CA GLY A 154 7.01 0.43 -0.99
C GLY A 154 5.72 1.20 -1.23
N CYS A 155 5.41 1.41 -2.50
CA CYS A 155 4.18 2.06 -2.96
C CYS A 155 3.42 1.11 -3.87
N TYR A 156 2.08 1.20 -3.83
CA TYR A 156 1.18 0.40 -4.67
C TYR A 156 0.29 1.32 -5.50
N ALA A 157 0.91 1.99 -6.46
CA ALA A 157 0.30 3.05 -7.25
C ALA A 157 -0.68 2.48 -8.29
N LYS A 158 -1.75 3.24 -8.56
CA LYS A 158 -2.53 3.06 -9.79
C LYS A 158 -1.71 3.54 -10.98
N VAL A 159 -1.85 2.87 -12.12
CA VAL A 159 -1.12 3.24 -13.35
C VAL A 159 -2.03 3.45 -14.55
N ILE A 160 -3.35 3.51 -14.33
CA ILE A 160 -4.28 3.89 -15.40
C ILE A 160 -4.04 5.34 -15.80
N ASP A 161 -4.01 5.61 -17.10
CA ASP A 161 -3.71 6.91 -17.70
C ASP A 161 -2.33 7.48 -17.29
N LEU A 162 -1.39 6.61 -16.88
CA LEU A 162 -0.06 7.02 -16.47
C LEU A 162 0.75 7.56 -17.67
N SER A 163 1.31 8.75 -17.51
CA SER A 163 2.28 9.33 -18.44
C SER A 163 3.49 9.89 -17.69
N GLU A 164 4.66 9.87 -18.31
CA GLU A 164 5.86 10.48 -17.72
C GLU A 164 5.69 11.99 -17.49
N GLU A 165 4.88 12.64 -18.32
CA GLU A 165 4.63 14.09 -18.23
C GLU A 165 3.84 14.45 -16.96
N ASN A 166 2.82 13.66 -16.62
CA ASN A 166 1.93 13.93 -15.49
C ASN A 166 2.50 13.38 -14.18
N GLU A 167 3.10 12.19 -14.20
CA GLU A 167 3.59 11.49 -13.00
C GLU A 167 5.02 10.93 -13.20
N PRO A 168 6.03 11.80 -13.40
CA PRO A 168 7.39 11.39 -13.77
C PRO A 168 8.06 10.48 -12.74
N ASP A 169 7.82 10.71 -11.45
CA ASP A 169 8.43 9.91 -10.38
C ASP A 169 7.86 8.49 -10.34
N ILE A 170 6.55 8.33 -10.54
CA ILE A 170 5.91 7.01 -10.63
C ILE A 170 6.39 6.30 -11.89
N TRP A 171 6.35 6.95 -13.05
CA TRP A 171 6.82 6.40 -14.32
C TRP A 171 8.25 5.85 -14.20
N ARG A 172 9.17 6.63 -13.64
CA ARG A 172 10.59 6.23 -13.46
C ARG A 172 10.81 5.20 -12.36
N ALA A 173 9.84 4.99 -11.48
CA ALA A 173 9.85 3.91 -10.51
C ALA A 173 9.52 2.55 -11.14
N ILE A 174 8.86 2.55 -12.30
CA ILE A 174 8.54 1.33 -13.08
C ILE A 174 9.79 0.90 -13.86
N LYS A 175 10.56 0.01 -13.24
CA LYS A 175 11.76 -0.62 -13.78
C LYS A 175 11.92 -2.00 -13.15
N ARG A 176 13.01 -2.72 -13.47
CA ARG A 176 13.30 -4.02 -12.83
C ARG A 176 13.13 -3.92 -11.30
N ASP A 177 12.52 -4.95 -10.72
CA ASP A 177 12.10 -5.06 -9.31
C ASP A 177 10.79 -4.34 -8.95
N ALA A 178 10.21 -3.54 -9.87
CA ALA A 178 8.78 -3.25 -9.84
C ALA A 178 7.96 -4.44 -10.35
N LEU A 179 6.69 -4.50 -9.97
CA LEU A 179 5.74 -5.54 -10.38
C LEU A 179 4.44 -4.86 -10.83
N LEU A 180 4.19 -4.90 -12.13
CA LEU A 180 2.95 -4.45 -12.75
C LEU A 180 1.84 -5.49 -12.56
N GLU A 181 0.61 -5.03 -12.40
CA GLU A 181 -0.57 -5.88 -12.17
C GLU A 181 -1.74 -5.39 -13.04
N ASN A 182 -2.29 -6.30 -13.85
CA ASN A 182 -3.44 -6.08 -14.73
C ASN A 182 -3.28 -4.93 -15.75
N VAL A 183 -2.04 -4.62 -16.15
CA VAL A 183 -1.78 -3.78 -17.34
C VAL A 183 -1.77 -4.67 -18.59
N VAL A 184 -2.13 -4.08 -19.73
CA VAL A 184 -2.02 -4.74 -21.02
C VAL A 184 -0.62 -4.51 -21.57
N VAL A 185 0.01 -5.58 -22.04
CA VAL A 185 1.36 -5.56 -22.61
C VAL A 185 1.26 -6.13 -24.02
N ASP A 186 1.85 -5.44 -24.99
CA ASP A 186 1.84 -5.87 -26.39
C ASP A 186 2.89 -6.96 -26.68
N GLU A 187 2.98 -7.38 -27.95
CA GLU A 187 3.92 -8.42 -28.37
C GLU A 187 5.40 -8.00 -28.31
N TYR A 188 5.69 -6.70 -28.22
CA TYR A 188 7.03 -6.13 -28.12
C TYR A 188 7.44 -5.88 -26.66
N GLY A 189 6.51 -5.99 -25.72
CA GLY A 189 6.73 -5.76 -24.29
C GLY A 189 6.41 -4.34 -23.85
N ASP A 190 5.81 -3.51 -24.71
CA ASP A 190 5.36 -2.17 -24.38
C ASP A 190 4.04 -2.23 -23.62
N VAL A 191 3.93 -1.40 -22.58
CA VAL A 191 2.77 -1.37 -21.69
C VAL A 191 1.79 -0.29 -22.16
N ASP A 192 0.52 -0.66 -22.37
CA ASP A 192 -0.55 0.30 -22.62
C ASP A 192 -1.25 0.67 -21.31
N TYR A 193 -0.90 1.84 -20.78
CA TYR A 193 -1.50 2.40 -19.56
C TYR A 193 -2.89 3.01 -19.78
N TYR A 194 -3.35 3.15 -21.03
CA TYR A 194 -4.67 3.68 -21.39
C TYR A 194 -5.67 2.57 -21.72
N ASP A 195 -5.27 1.30 -21.63
CA ASP A 195 -6.19 0.16 -21.83
C ASP A 195 -6.97 -0.16 -20.55
N HIS A 196 -8.29 0.07 -20.60
CA HIS A 196 -9.23 -0.19 -19.51
C HIS A 196 -9.99 -1.53 -19.63
N SER A 197 -9.68 -2.37 -20.63
CA SER A 197 -10.47 -3.55 -21.00
C SER A 197 -10.55 -4.63 -19.91
N ILE A 198 -9.50 -4.75 -19.08
CA ILE A 198 -9.48 -5.67 -17.94
C ILE A 198 -10.03 -4.97 -16.68
N THR A 199 -9.49 -3.78 -16.36
CA THR A 199 -9.86 -3.02 -15.17
C THR A 199 -9.30 -1.59 -15.20
N GLU A 200 -10.01 -0.63 -14.59
CA GLU A 200 -9.50 0.72 -14.29
C GLU A 200 -8.64 0.76 -13.00
N ASN A 201 -8.40 -0.40 -12.38
CA ASN A 201 -7.54 -0.54 -11.21
C ASN A 201 -6.25 -1.29 -11.59
N SER A 202 -5.67 -0.97 -12.75
CA SER A 202 -4.31 -1.39 -13.10
C SER A 202 -3.32 -0.77 -12.10
N ARG A 203 -2.33 -1.55 -11.69
CA ARG A 203 -1.44 -1.21 -10.58
C ARG A 203 0.02 -1.49 -10.89
N VAL A 204 0.88 -0.88 -10.09
CA VAL A 204 2.28 -1.27 -9.96
C VAL A 204 2.66 -1.26 -8.48
N SER A 205 3.38 -2.30 -8.03
CA SER A 205 4.11 -2.26 -6.76
C SER A 205 5.58 -2.04 -7.02
N TYR A 206 6.21 -1.17 -6.25
CA TYR A 206 7.66 -0.99 -6.28
C TYR A 206 8.14 -0.62 -4.88
N PRO A 207 9.37 -1.00 -4.52
CA PRO A 207 9.90 -0.62 -3.22
C PRO A 207 10.21 0.89 -3.20
N ILE A 208 10.11 1.50 -2.02
CA ILE A 208 10.04 2.96 -1.89
C ILE A 208 11.28 3.68 -2.44
N TYR A 209 12.44 3.02 -2.39
CA TYR A 209 13.70 3.54 -2.92
C TYR A 209 13.76 3.63 -4.45
N HIS A 210 12.72 3.20 -5.17
CA HIS A 210 12.58 3.51 -6.58
C HIS A 210 12.26 4.99 -6.83
N ILE A 211 11.69 5.69 -5.83
CA ILE A 211 11.47 7.13 -5.82
C ILE A 211 12.73 7.84 -5.30
N ASN A 212 13.16 8.91 -5.97
CA ASN A 212 14.42 9.60 -5.63
C ASN A 212 14.32 10.44 -4.35
N LYS A 213 13.20 11.16 -4.16
CA LYS A 213 13.02 12.07 -3.01
C LYS A 213 12.18 11.41 -1.93
N ILE A 214 12.84 10.57 -1.13
CA ILE A 214 12.19 9.84 -0.02
C ILE A 214 12.88 10.15 1.31
N VAL A 215 12.15 9.96 2.40
CA VAL A 215 12.69 9.99 3.76
C VAL A 215 13.16 8.59 4.15
N LEU A 216 14.39 8.49 4.66
CA LEU A 216 14.98 7.25 5.18
C LEU A 216 15.54 7.50 6.59
N PRO A 217 15.06 6.80 7.64
CA PRO A 217 13.91 5.90 7.66
C PRO A 217 12.60 6.65 7.38
N SER A 218 11.58 5.97 6.85
CA SER A 218 10.29 6.54 6.40
C SER A 218 9.40 7.04 7.55
N LYS A 219 9.87 8.06 8.28
CA LYS A 219 9.19 8.75 9.38
C LYS A 219 9.66 10.20 9.46
N ALA A 220 8.81 11.08 9.96
CA ALA A 220 9.11 12.49 10.18
C ALA A 220 8.42 13.00 11.46
N GLY A 221 8.49 14.32 11.72
CA GLY A 221 7.83 14.94 12.86
C GLY A 221 6.30 14.94 12.75
N HIS A 222 5.65 15.69 13.65
CA HIS A 222 4.19 15.85 13.63
C HIS A 222 3.70 16.57 12.38
N ALA A 223 2.53 16.17 11.86
CA ALA A 223 1.91 16.86 10.73
C ALA A 223 1.49 18.27 11.14
N SER A 224 1.93 19.26 10.36
CA SER A 224 1.51 20.67 10.48
C SER A 224 0.38 21.00 9.50
N LYS A 225 0.12 20.11 8.52
CA LYS A 225 -0.97 20.19 7.55
C LYS A 225 -1.69 18.86 7.43
N ILE A 226 -3.01 18.90 7.55
CA ILE A 226 -3.90 17.76 7.35
C ILE A 226 -4.84 18.13 6.21
N ILE A 227 -4.81 17.36 5.13
CA ILE A 227 -5.55 17.62 3.89
C ILE A 227 -6.52 16.47 3.66
N TYR A 228 -7.79 16.79 3.41
CA TYR A 228 -8.83 15.81 3.09
C TYR A 228 -9.16 15.91 1.60
N LEU A 229 -8.82 14.87 0.84
CA LEU A 229 -9.09 14.78 -0.58
C LEU A 229 -10.47 14.17 -0.80
N SER A 230 -11.32 14.90 -1.51
CA SER A 230 -12.67 14.46 -1.88
C SER A 230 -12.84 14.55 -3.39
N ALA A 231 -13.09 13.40 -4.04
CA ALA A 231 -13.51 13.35 -5.43
C ALA A 231 -15.02 13.55 -5.49
N ASP A 232 -15.46 14.81 -5.44
CA ASP A 232 -16.87 15.17 -5.43
C ASP A 232 -17.48 15.10 -6.83
N ALA A 233 -18.17 13.98 -7.12
CA ALA A 233 -18.88 13.78 -8.37
C ALA A 233 -20.08 14.73 -8.58
N PHE A 234 -20.56 15.40 -7.52
CA PHE A 234 -21.66 16.37 -7.61
C PHE A 234 -21.17 17.78 -7.96
N GLY A 235 -19.86 18.06 -7.85
CA GLY A 235 -19.30 19.38 -8.13
C GLY A 235 -19.82 20.49 -7.20
N VAL A 236 -20.13 20.14 -5.95
CA VAL A 236 -20.66 21.05 -4.92
C VAL A 236 -19.55 21.62 -4.07
N LEU A 237 -18.57 20.80 -3.70
CA LEU A 237 -17.46 21.21 -2.86
C LEU A 237 -16.58 22.24 -3.61
N PRO A 238 -16.13 23.31 -2.94
CA PRO A 238 -15.14 24.19 -3.53
C PRO A 238 -13.81 23.44 -3.70
N PRO A 239 -12.91 23.89 -4.60
CA PRO A 239 -11.60 23.27 -4.77
C PRO A 239 -10.76 23.19 -3.48
N VAL A 240 -10.92 24.15 -2.56
CA VAL A 240 -10.27 24.17 -1.25
C VAL A 240 -11.12 24.90 -0.22
N SER A 241 -11.10 24.43 1.03
CA SER A 241 -11.66 25.10 2.22
C SER A 241 -10.65 25.00 3.36
N ILE A 242 -10.48 26.09 4.13
CA ILE A 242 -9.48 26.21 5.21
C ILE A 242 -10.20 26.36 6.54
#